data_AF-D6EBL2-F1
#
_entry.id   AF-D6EBL2-F1
#
_cell.length_a   1.000
_cell.length_b   1.000
_cell.length_c   1.000
_cell.angle_alpha   90.00
_cell.angle_beta   90.00
_cell.angle_gamma   90.00
#
_symmetry.space_group_name_H-M   'P 1'
#
loop_
_entity.id
_entity.type
_entity.pdbx_description
1 polymer ?
#
loop_
_entity_poly.entity_id
_entity_poly.type
_entity_poly.pdbx_seq_one_letter_code
_entity_poly.pdbx_strand_id
1 'polypeptide(L)'
;MEKRSKAMAALACAALLVLIGSGCVRCTMVHSTQQDPVEQGQEVGAADEADAAKDGLEKLLGTKWTSKDGKATLSIMNGAFVERAAGEEKVTYWEPENAKADDDGFSESVWASDSITSAQTPSVVRVDATENGGMAITCDSFKISATYLIDAPEDVELAISGDIDYLAALAGVEKDGIVGCLQDFARSRSPYAKTATWDGEVYIDANANKTSSTFTLDDPNGTIATIVIDGTSGKISAM
;
A
#
# COMPACT_ATOMS: atom_id res chain seq x y z
N MET A 1 48.06 0.24 -21.01
CA MET A 1 47.54 1.23 -21.99
C MET A 1 46.72 0.40 -22.97
N GLU A 2 45.41 0.56 -23.17
CA GLU A 2 44.54 1.75 -23.32
C GLU A 2 43.13 1.42 -22.76
N LYS A 3 42.56 2.20 -21.82
CA LYS A 3 41.47 3.21 -21.96
C LYS A 3 40.18 2.68 -22.62
N ARG A 4 39.16 2.29 -21.82
CA ARG A 4 37.98 3.08 -21.35
C ARG A 4 36.90 3.36 -22.41
N SER A 5 35.67 2.89 -22.14
CA SER A 5 34.46 3.70 -22.29
C SER A 5 33.39 3.28 -21.26
N LYS A 6 32.88 4.27 -20.52
CA LYS A 6 31.78 4.24 -19.55
C LYS A 6 30.53 4.85 -20.20
N ALA A 7 29.36 4.37 -19.81
CA ALA A 7 28.08 5.10 -19.72
C ALA A 7 27.19 4.24 -18.77
N MET A 8 26.76 4.59 -17.56
CA MET A 8 26.18 5.81 -16.94
C MET A 8 24.91 6.27 -17.65
N ALA A 9 23.77 5.72 -17.21
CA ALA A 9 22.44 6.26 -17.41
C ALA A 9 21.91 6.71 -16.03
N ALA A 10 21.62 8.00 -15.90
CA ALA A 10 21.00 8.63 -14.74
C ALA A 10 19.49 8.76 -15.02
N LEU A 11 18.65 8.33 -14.08
CA LEU A 11 17.21 8.55 -14.12
C LEU A 11 16.88 9.68 -13.14
N ALA A 12 16.29 10.77 -13.65
CA ALA A 12 15.93 11.95 -12.87
C ALA A 12 14.47 11.89 -12.42
N CYS A 13 14.24 11.99 -11.11
CA CYS A 13 12.94 12.24 -10.51
C CYS A 13 12.74 13.75 -10.32
N ALA A 14 11.69 14.34 -10.89
CA ALA A 14 11.06 15.56 -10.39
C ALA A 14 9.76 15.86 -11.16
N ALA A 15 8.64 15.93 -10.44
CA ALA A 15 7.52 16.79 -10.82
C ALA A 15 6.87 17.34 -9.54
N LEU A 16 6.96 18.67 -9.38
CA LEU A 16 6.41 19.45 -8.27
C LEU A 16 4.94 19.80 -8.51
N LEU A 17 4.21 19.92 -7.38
CA LEU A 17 2.84 20.39 -7.21
C LEU A 17 2.58 21.82 -7.73
N VAL A 18 1.32 22.10 -8.09
CA VAL A 18 0.46 23.23 -7.63
C VAL A 18 -0.71 23.41 -8.63
N LEU A 19 -1.95 23.30 -8.17
CA LEU A 19 -3.08 24.03 -8.75
C LEU A 19 -3.97 24.61 -7.64
N ILE A 20 -4.15 25.92 -7.77
CA ILE A 20 -4.75 26.87 -6.84
C ILE A 20 -6.29 26.79 -6.93
N GLY A 21 -6.95 26.87 -5.78
CA GLY A 21 -8.41 26.91 -5.67
C GLY A 21 -9.03 28.20 -6.23
N SER A 22 -10.26 28.07 -6.75
CA SER A 22 -11.12 29.21 -7.04
C SER A 22 -12.57 28.86 -6.68
N GLY A 23 -13.07 29.45 -5.60
CA GLY A 23 -14.45 29.33 -5.15
C GLY A 23 -15.38 30.25 -5.92
N CYS A 24 -16.59 29.77 -6.22
CA CYS A 24 -17.71 30.58 -6.64
C CYS A 24 -18.86 30.38 -5.64
N VAL A 25 -19.05 31.37 -4.78
CA VAL A 25 -20.25 31.55 -3.96
C VAL A 25 -21.46 31.72 -4.90
N ARG A 26 -22.56 30.99 -4.67
CA ARG A 26 -23.88 31.35 -5.20
C ARG A 26 -24.84 31.54 -4.04
N CYS A 27 -25.18 32.80 -3.80
CA CYS A 27 -26.18 33.23 -2.84
C CYS A 27 -27.60 32.91 -3.33
N THR A 28 -28.40 32.58 -2.33
CA THR A 28 -29.87 32.65 -2.19
C THR A 28 -30.65 33.50 -3.20
N MET A 29 -31.73 32.92 -3.72
CA MET A 29 -32.94 33.68 -4.09
C MET A 29 -34.18 32.92 -3.58
N VAL A 30 -34.98 33.60 -2.77
CA VAL A 30 -36.28 33.14 -2.23
C VAL A 30 -37.39 33.81 -3.03
N HIS A 31 -38.34 33.03 -3.57
CA HIS A 31 -39.75 33.44 -3.55
C HIS A 31 -40.71 32.23 -3.62
N SER A 32 -41.77 32.33 -2.82
CA SER A 32 -42.64 31.29 -2.28
C SER A 32 -43.83 30.93 -3.19
N THR A 33 -44.37 29.70 -3.11
CA THR A 33 -45.72 29.36 -2.57
C THR A 33 -46.12 27.87 -2.80
N GLN A 34 -46.46 27.19 -1.68
CA GLN A 34 -47.44 26.09 -1.45
C GLN A 34 -47.28 24.67 -2.06
N GLN A 35 -46.85 23.75 -1.17
CA GLN A 35 -47.41 22.43 -0.74
C GLN A 35 -47.92 21.40 -1.77
N ASP A 36 -47.26 20.24 -1.85
CA ASP A 36 -47.63 19.02 -1.11
C ASP A 36 -46.42 18.08 -0.89
N PRO A 37 -46.37 17.26 0.19
CA PRO A 37 -45.21 16.46 0.58
C PRO A 37 -45.29 15.01 0.07
N VAL A 38 -44.24 14.52 -0.59
CA VAL A 38 -44.07 13.07 -0.82
C VAL A 38 -42.64 12.65 -0.45
N GLU A 39 -42.61 11.91 0.66
CA GLU A 39 -41.64 10.92 1.13
C GLU A 39 -40.13 11.15 0.92
N GLN A 40 -39.45 11.36 2.06
CA GLN A 40 -38.04 11.05 2.23
C GLN A 40 -37.82 9.54 2.06
N GLY A 41 -37.41 9.13 0.86
CA GLY A 41 -36.64 7.91 0.66
C GLY A 41 -35.24 8.11 1.22
N GLN A 42 -35.02 7.60 2.42
CA GLN A 42 -33.73 7.48 3.06
C GLN A 42 -32.94 6.36 2.34
N GLU A 43 -32.12 6.71 1.35
CA GLU A 43 -31.09 5.78 0.85
C GLU A 43 -29.83 5.94 1.69
N VAL A 44 -29.74 5.05 2.66
CA VAL A 44 -28.54 4.67 3.40
C VAL A 44 -27.56 4.11 2.37
N GLY A 45 -26.56 4.89 1.96
CA GLY A 45 -25.55 4.43 1.00
C GLY A 45 -24.12 4.93 1.26
N ALA A 46 -23.95 6.02 2.00
CA ALA A 46 -22.61 6.61 2.18
C ALA A 46 -21.77 5.95 3.30
N ALA A 47 -22.37 5.12 4.15
CA ALA A 47 -21.66 4.50 5.27
C ALA A 47 -21.00 3.16 4.90
N ASP A 48 -21.49 2.49 3.83
CA ASP A 48 -21.01 1.17 3.39
C ASP A 48 -19.81 1.29 2.42
N GLU A 49 -19.75 2.38 1.65
CA GLU A 49 -18.64 2.66 0.72
C GLU A 49 -17.31 2.95 1.44
N ALA A 50 -17.37 3.49 2.67
CA ALA A 50 -16.19 3.77 3.48
C ALA A 50 -15.61 2.52 4.18
N ASP A 51 -16.41 1.46 4.33
CA ASP A 51 -15.95 0.18 4.88
C ASP A 51 -15.48 -0.78 3.78
N ALA A 52 -16.07 -0.71 2.58
CA ALA A 52 -15.58 -1.43 1.39
C ALA A 52 -14.16 -1.02 0.96
N ALA A 53 -13.76 0.24 1.23
CA ALA A 53 -12.39 0.70 1.06
C ALA A 53 -11.37 -0.03 1.96
N LYS A 54 -11.84 -0.76 2.98
CA LYS A 54 -10.95 -1.58 3.80
C LYS A 54 -10.65 -2.93 3.18
N ASP A 55 -11.36 -3.45 2.17
CA ASP A 55 -11.12 -4.78 1.60
C ASP A 55 -10.90 -4.74 0.09
N GLY A 56 -10.06 -3.81 -0.38
CA GLY A 56 -9.69 -3.64 -1.78
C GLY A 56 -8.22 -3.93 -2.08
N LEU A 57 -7.84 -3.73 -3.34
CA LEU A 57 -6.51 -3.95 -3.90
C LEU A 57 -5.42 -3.14 -3.19
N GLU A 58 -5.78 -2.02 -2.56
CA GLU A 58 -4.91 -1.21 -1.72
C GLU A 58 -4.23 -2.01 -0.59
N LYS A 59 -4.91 -3.02 -0.02
CA LYS A 59 -4.32 -3.92 0.98
C LYS A 59 -3.26 -4.86 0.42
N LEU A 60 -3.29 -5.08 -0.89
CA LEU A 60 -2.38 -5.99 -1.58
C LEU A 60 -1.22 -5.23 -2.23
N LEU A 61 -1.13 -3.91 -2.07
CA LEU A 61 0.03 -3.16 -2.53
C LEU A 61 1.30 -3.72 -1.89
N GLY A 62 2.35 -3.89 -2.70
CA GLY A 62 3.59 -4.46 -2.19
C GLY A 62 3.46 -5.96 -1.88
N THR A 63 2.62 -6.69 -2.61
CA THR A 63 2.63 -8.16 -2.54
C THR A 63 3.24 -8.76 -3.81
N LYS A 64 3.87 -9.92 -3.67
CA LYS A 64 4.45 -10.71 -4.76
C LYS A 64 3.74 -12.05 -4.84
N TRP A 65 3.25 -12.36 -6.04
CA TRP A 65 2.44 -13.55 -6.30
C TRP A 65 3.11 -14.39 -7.39
N THR A 66 2.75 -15.67 -7.44
CA THR A 66 3.29 -16.63 -8.39
C THR A 66 2.16 -17.30 -9.17
N SER A 67 2.32 -17.51 -10.48
CA SER A 67 1.33 -18.24 -11.28
C SER A 67 1.20 -19.68 -10.80
N LYS A 68 0.05 -20.32 -11.08
CA LYS A 68 -0.19 -21.74 -10.70
C LYS A 68 0.89 -22.71 -11.18
N ASP A 69 1.53 -22.42 -12.31
CA ASP A 69 2.58 -23.25 -12.88
C ASP A 69 4.01 -22.83 -12.49
N GLY A 70 4.15 -21.79 -11.65
CA GLY A 70 5.43 -21.29 -11.15
C GLY A 70 6.26 -20.50 -12.15
N LYS A 71 5.75 -20.20 -13.34
CA LYS A 71 6.54 -19.60 -14.44
C LYS A 71 6.42 -18.09 -14.57
N ALA A 72 5.43 -17.49 -13.92
CA ALA A 72 5.22 -16.05 -13.93
C ALA A 72 5.08 -15.52 -12.51
N THR A 73 5.46 -14.26 -12.31
CA THR A 73 5.24 -13.52 -11.06
C THR A 73 4.37 -12.31 -11.33
N LEU A 74 3.56 -11.92 -10.36
CA LEU A 74 2.81 -10.66 -10.34
C LEU A 74 3.29 -9.82 -9.15
N SER A 75 3.53 -8.54 -9.38
CA SER A 75 3.67 -7.53 -8.33
C SER A 75 2.52 -6.54 -8.44
N ILE A 76 1.87 -6.24 -7.32
CA ILE A 76 0.78 -5.26 -7.25
C ILE A 76 1.38 -3.97 -6.67
N MET A 77 1.42 -2.94 -7.50
CA MET A 77 1.93 -1.60 -7.18
C MET A 77 0.77 -0.61 -7.24
N ASN A 78 0.94 0.57 -6.63
CA ASN A 78 -0.10 1.59 -6.68
C ASN A 78 -0.39 2.00 -8.13
N GLY A 79 -1.58 1.68 -8.62
CA GLY A 79 -2.03 1.94 -9.99
C GLY A 79 -1.40 1.08 -11.08
N ALA A 80 -0.68 0.00 -10.74
CA ALA A 80 -0.13 -0.91 -11.74
C ALA A 80 -0.02 -2.37 -11.28
N PHE A 81 -0.37 -3.28 -12.19
CA PHE A 81 0.02 -4.69 -12.15
C PHE A 81 1.30 -4.87 -12.97
N VAL A 82 2.28 -5.58 -12.41
CA VAL A 82 3.51 -5.90 -13.11
C VAL A 82 3.69 -7.42 -13.15
N GLU A 83 3.43 -8.00 -14.32
CA GLU A 83 3.63 -9.42 -14.58
C GLU A 83 4.99 -9.65 -15.23
N ARG A 84 5.70 -10.69 -14.79
CA ARG A 84 7.01 -11.08 -15.35
C ARG A 84 7.06 -12.56 -15.63
N ALA A 85 7.55 -12.96 -16.81
CA ALA A 85 7.83 -14.35 -17.17
C ALA A 85 8.87 -14.42 -18.29
N ALA A 86 9.78 -15.40 -18.22
CA ALA A 86 10.74 -15.70 -19.30
C ALA A 86 11.51 -14.48 -19.89
N GLY A 87 11.81 -13.46 -19.08
CA GLY A 87 12.51 -12.24 -19.51
C GLY A 87 11.59 -11.17 -20.12
N GLU A 88 10.28 -11.41 -20.18
CA GLU A 88 9.27 -10.41 -20.49
C GLU A 88 8.73 -9.75 -19.22
N GLU A 89 8.40 -8.47 -19.32
CA GLU A 89 7.65 -7.70 -18.34
C GLU A 89 6.44 -7.08 -19.03
N LYS A 90 5.26 -7.24 -18.43
CA LYS A 90 4.00 -6.60 -18.87
C LYS A 90 3.49 -5.75 -17.73
N VAL A 91 3.15 -4.50 -18.05
CA VAL A 91 2.56 -3.56 -17.10
C VAL A 91 1.14 -3.28 -17.54
N THR A 92 0.21 -3.40 -16.62
CA THR A 92 -1.19 -2.99 -16.80
C THR A 92 -1.50 -1.94 -15.76
N TYR A 93 -1.79 -0.72 -16.22
CA TYR A 93 -2.20 0.37 -15.34
C TYR A 93 -3.65 0.18 -14.96
N TRP A 94 -4.02 0.60 -13.75
CA TRP A 94 -5.39 0.49 -13.27
C TRP A 94 -5.76 1.68 -12.38
N GLU A 95 -7.04 2.06 -12.42
CA GLU A 95 -7.66 2.97 -11.46
C GLU A 95 -8.83 2.24 -10.79
N PRO A 96 -8.91 2.24 -9.45
CA PRO A 96 -9.97 1.55 -8.73
C PRO A 96 -11.30 2.30 -8.89
N GLU A 97 -12.41 1.56 -9.03
CA GLU A 97 -13.75 2.14 -9.14
C GLU A 97 -14.64 1.73 -7.97
N ASN A 98 -14.84 0.43 -7.75
CA ASN A 98 -15.72 -0.07 -6.70
C ASN A 98 -15.25 -1.44 -6.21
N ALA A 99 -15.08 -1.57 -4.90
CA ALA A 99 -14.75 -2.83 -4.24
C ALA A 99 -15.99 -3.42 -3.54
N LYS A 100 -16.12 -4.74 -3.56
CA LYS A 100 -17.16 -5.51 -2.88
C LYS A 100 -16.55 -6.76 -2.27
N ALA A 101 -16.69 -6.90 -0.96
CA ALA A 101 -16.32 -8.11 -0.25
C ALA A 101 -17.48 -9.11 -0.21
N ASP A 102 -17.16 -10.39 -0.11
CA ASP A 102 -18.08 -11.50 0.17
C ASP A 102 -17.41 -12.56 1.06
N ASP A 103 -18.11 -13.66 1.34
CA ASP A 103 -17.64 -14.70 2.27
C ASP A 103 -16.34 -15.37 1.81
N ASP A 104 -16.03 -15.34 0.51
CA ASP A 104 -14.89 -16.03 -0.10
C ASP A 104 -13.72 -15.07 -0.43
N GLY A 105 -13.91 -13.75 -0.31
CA GLY A 105 -12.87 -12.76 -0.58
C GLY A 105 -13.45 -11.41 -1.02
N PHE A 106 -12.91 -10.83 -2.10
CA PHE A 106 -13.44 -9.58 -2.65
C PHE A 106 -13.28 -9.49 -4.16
N SER A 107 -14.12 -8.66 -4.77
CA SER A 107 -14.01 -8.23 -6.15
C SER A 107 -13.87 -6.72 -6.24
N GLU A 108 -13.10 -6.24 -7.19
CA GLU A 108 -12.91 -4.81 -7.42
C GLU A 108 -12.96 -4.50 -8.92
N SER A 109 -13.88 -3.63 -9.30
CA SER A 109 -13.94 -3.05 -10.64
C SER A 109 -12.82 -2.04 -10.79
N VAL A 110 -12.07 -2.12 -11.89
CA VAL A 110 -10.99 -1.19 -12.22
C VAL A 110 -11.08 -0.72 -13.66
N TRP A 111 -10.57 0.48 -13.92
CA TRP A 111 -10.33 1.00 -15.26
C TRP A 111 -8.89 0.68 -15.67
N ALA A 112 -8.71 -0.31 -16.54
CA ALA A 112 -7.40 -0.83 -16.91
C ALA A 112 -6.89 -0.28 -18.24
N SER A 113 -5.57 -0.12 -18.39
CA SER A 113 -4.96 0.27 -19.66
C SER A 113 -3.55 -0.32 -19.85
N ASP A 114 -3.12 -0.43 -21.12
CA ASP A 114 -1.78 -0.91 -21.49
C ASP A 114 -0.70 0.17 -21.33
N SER A 115 -1.09 1.44 -21.19
CA SER A 115 -0.19 2.57 -20.96
C SER A 115 -0.94 3.72 -20.30
N ILE A 116 -0.19 4.64 -19.65
CA ILE A 116 -0.75 5.86 -19.05
C ILE A 116 -1.46 6.80 -20.05
N THR A 117 -1.26 6.59 -21.35
CA THR A 117 -1.86 7.41 -22.42
C THR A 117 -2.95 6.67 -23.21
N SER A 118 -3.09 5.36 -23.00
CA SER A 118 -4.08 4.55 -23.70
C SER A 118 -5.47 4.77 -23.11
N ALA A 119 -6.51 4.61 -23.91
CA ALA A 119 -7.88 4.57 -23.39
C ALA A 119 -8.02 3.44 -22.37
N GLN A 120 -8.68 3.73 -21.25
CA GLN A 120 -9.00 2.73 -20.25
C GLN A 120 -10.21 1.90 -20.66
N THR A 121 -10.20 0.64 -20.26
CA THR A 121 -11.31 -0.30 -20.43
C THR A 121 -11.72 -0.87 -19.08
N PRO A 122 -13.02 -1.11 -18.83
CA PRO A 122 -13.46 -1.77 -17.60
C PRO A 122 -12.83 -3.16 -17.48
N SER A 123 -12.49 -3.54 -16.26
CA SER A 123 -11.87 -4.82 -15.89
C SER A 123 -12.27 -5.16 -14.46
N VAL A 124 -12.20 -6.45 -14.10
CA VAL A 124 -12.56 -6.91 -12.76
C VAL A 124 -11.41 -7.71 -12.17
N VAL A 125 -10.97 -7.29 -10.99
CA VAL A 125 -10.07 -8.04 -10.13
C VAL A 125 -10.92 -8.88 -9.18
N ARG A 126 -10.62 -10.16 -9.09
CA ARG A 126 -11.20 -11.05 -8.07
C ARG A 126 -10.09 -11.65 -7.24
N VAL A 127 -10.24 -11.55 -5.92
CA VAL A 127 -9.35 -12.16 -4.94
C VAL A 127 -10.16 -13.09 -4.06
N ASP A 128 -9.74 -14.36 -4.01
CA ASP A 128 -10.36 -15.40 -3.20
C ASP A 128 -9.38 -15.90 -2.15
N ALA A 129 -9.87 -16.16 -0.94
CA ALA A 129 -9.14 -16.93 0.05
C ALA A 129 -8.96 -18.38 -0.44
N THR A 130 -7.83 -18.98 -0.10
CA THR A 130 -7.54 -20.38 -0.43
C THR A 130 -7.57 -21.24 0.83
N GLU A 131 -7.73 -22.56 0.68
CA GLU A 131 -7.85 -23.49 1.81
C GLU A 131 -6.65 -23.48 2.78
N ASN A 132 -5.47 -23.06 2.30
CA ASN A 132 -4.25 -22.98 3.13
C ASN A 132 -4.04 -21.61 3.79
N GLY A 133 -5.03 -20.71 3.74
CA GLY A 133 -4.96 -19.36 4.29
C GLY A 133 -4.21 -18.35 3.40
N GLY A 134 -3.74 -18.77 2.22
CA GLY A 134 -3.25 -17.86 1.18
C GLY A 134 -4.39 -17.25 0.37
N MET A 135 -4.05 -16.59 -0.72
CA MET A 135 -5.03 -15.98 -1.62
C MET A 135 -4.75 -16.34 -3.09
N ALA A 136 -5.80 -16.32 -3.90
CA ALA A 136 -5.73 -16.39 -5.35
C ALA A 136 -6.27 -15.09 -5.95
N ILE A 137 -5.55 -14.49 -6.89
CA ILE A 137 -5.98 -13.30 -7.62
C ILE A 137 -6.15 -13.62 -9.12
N THR A 138 -7.26 -13.13 -9.68
CA THR A 138 -7.57 -13.18 -11.11
C THR A 138 -7.97 -11.79 -11.60
N CYS A 139 -7.66 -11.51 -12.86
CA CYS A 139 -8.05 -10.28 -13.53
C CYS A 139 -8.08 -10.54 -15.03
N ASP A 140 -9.13 -10.10 -15.70
CA ASP A 140 -9.27 -10.23 -17.16
C ASP A 140 -8.28 -9.35 -17.94
N SER A 141 -7.69 -8.34 -17.29
CA SER A 141 -6.63 -7.50 -17.87
C SER A 141 -5.22 -8.05 -17.69
N PHE A 142 -5.01 -9.16 -16.96
CA PHE A 142 -3.70 -9.81 -16.90
C PHE A 142 -3.27 -10.31 -18.29
N LYS A 143 -1.99 -10.14 -18.60
CA LYS A 143 -1.39 -10.35 -19.93
C LYS A 143 -0.57 -11.63 -20.02
N ILE A 144 -0.06 -12.14 -18.90
CA ILE A 144 0.81 -13.33 -18.87
C ILE A 144 0.08 -14.53 -18.29
N SER A 145 -0.57 -14.39 -17.14
CA SER A 145 -1.31 -15.50 -16.51
C SER A 145 -2.70 -15.05 -16.05
N ALA A 146 -3.70 -15.90 -16.21
CA ALA A 146 -5.06 -15.62 -15.76
C ALA A 146 -5.21 -15.69 -14.23
N THR A 147 -4.27 -16.33 -13.52
CA THR A 147 -4.35 -16.51 -12.05
C THR A 147 -2.98 -16.53 -11.41
N TYR A 148 -2.88 -15.78 -10.31
CA TYR A 148 -1.71 -15.78 -9.43
C TYR A 148 -2.11 -16.18 -8.01
N LEU A 149 -1.16 -16.75 -7.27
CA LEU A 149 -1.32 -17.24 -5.90
C LEU A 149 -0.28 -16.57 -4.98
N ILE A 150 -0.67 -16.34 -3.74
CA ILE A 150 0.23 -16.03 -2.63
C ILE A 150 -0.12 -16.95 -1.47
N ASP A 151 0.88 -17.50 -0.80
CA ASP A 151 0.66 -18.31 0.40
C ASP A 151 0.18 -17.45 1.56
N ALA A 152 -0.27 -18.07 2.65
CA ALA A 152 -0.54 -17.34 3.88
C ALA A 152 0.73 -16.61 4.37
N PRO A 153 0.60 -15.43 4.99
CA PRO A 153 1.71 -14.82 5.70
C PRO A 153 2.34 -15.81 6.69
N GLU A 154 3.66 -15.92 6.68
CA GLU A 154 4.37 -16.73 7.66
C GLU A 154 4.27 -16.07 9.04
N ASP A 155 3.87 -16.82 10.07
CA ASP A 155 3.93 -16.35 11.45
C ASP A 155 5.36 -16.52 12.00
N VAL A 156 6.26 -15.68 11.51
CA VAL A 156 7.68 -15.66 11.87
C VAL A 156 8.07 -14.31 12.48
N GLU A 157 9.10 -14.34 13.32
CA GLU A 157 9.70 -13.13 13.88
C GLU A 157 10.40 -12.34 12.78
N LEU A 158 10.16 -11.03 12.77
CA LEU A 158 10.74 -10.06 11.86
C LEU A 158 12.22 -9.92 12.17
N ALA A 159 13.07 -10.27 11.21
CA ALA A 159 14.50 -10.12 11.38
C ALA A 159 14.90 -8.64 11.21
N ILE A 160 15.40 -8.03 12.29
CA ILE A 160 15.78 -6.62 12.30
C ILE A 160 17.30 -6.48 12.12
N SER A 161 17.71 -5.69 11.14
CA SER A 161 19.12 -5.37 10.86
C SER A 161 19.45 -3.96 11.34
N GLY A 162 20.51 -3.82 12.14
CA GLY A 162 20.98 -2.54 12.68
C GLY A 162 21.37 -2.63 14.16
N ASP A 163 22.06 -1.61 14.68
CA ASP A 163 22.40 -1.51 16.11
C ASP A 163 21.21 -0.95 16.91
N ILE A 164 20.22 -1.81 17.16
CA ILE A 164 19.02 -1.44 17.92
C ILE A 164 19.33 -1.21 19.39
N ASP A 165 20.40 -1.84 19.90
CA ASP A 165 20.86 -1.61 21.27
C ASP A 165 21.31 -0.14 21.45
N TYR A 166 21.98 0.44 20.46
CA TYR A 166 22.30 1.86 20.45
C TYR A 166 21.05 2.76 20.46
N LEU A 167 20.05 2.48 19.60
CA LEU A 167 18.80 3.25 19.55
C LEU A 167 18.04 3.18 20.89
N ALA A 168 17.92 1.98 21.46
CA ALA A 168 17.25 1.73 22.73
C ALA A 168 17.94 2.48 23.88
N ALA A 169 19.27 2.39 23.97
CA ALA A 169 20.07 3.09 24.97
C ALA A 169 19.96 4.62 24.85
N LEU A 170 20.01 5.15 23.62
CA LEU A 170 19.88 6.58 23.35
C LEU A 170 18.50 7.12 23.76
N ALA A 171 17.44 6.36 23.49
CA ALA A 171 16.07 6.74 23.82
C ALA A 171 15.65 6.40 25.26
N GLY A 172 16.49 5.66 26.01
CA GLY A 172 16.20 5.27 27.39
C GLY A 172 15.07 4.25 27.53
N VAL A 173 14.91 3.35 26.56
CA VAL A 173 13.88 2.31 26.53
C VAL A 173 14.47 0.91 26.36
N GLU A 174 13.66 -0.11 26.61
CA GLU A 174 14.05 -1.50 26.35
C GLU A 174 13.97 -1.82 24.85
N LYS A 175 15.00 -2.50 24.34
CA LYS A 175 15.09 -2.93 22.94
C LYS A 175 13.89 -3.76 22.51
N ASP A 176 13.42 -4.67 23.36
CA ASP A 176 12.26 -5.54 23.06
C ASP A 176 10.99 -4.74 22.78
N GLY A 177 10.85 -3.54 23.36
CA GLY A 177 9.74 -2.64 23.07
C GLY A 177 9.79 -2.08 21.64
N ILE A 178 10.99 -1.78 21.13
CA ILE A 178 11.19 -1.33 19.74
C ILE A 178 10.92 -2.48 18.78
N VAL A 179 11.48 -3.65 19.06
CA VAL A 179 11.32 -4.88 18.25
C VAL A 179 9.85 -5.27 18.17
N GLY A 180 9.14 -5.34 19.30
CA GLY A 180 7.71 -5.68 19.33
C GLY A 180 6.85 -4.66 18.57
N CYS A 181 7.13 -3.37 18.71
CA CYS A 181 6.41 -2.34 17.97
C CYS A 181 6.62 -2.43 16.45
N LEU A 182 7.83 -2.77 16.00
CA LEU A 182 8.14 -3.01 14.59
C LEU A 182 7.43 -4.27 14.07
N GLN A 183 7.43 -5.34 14.85
CA GLN A 183 6.74 -6.59 14.51
C GLN A 183 5.24 -6.36 14.30
N ASP A 184 4.59 -5.67 15.23
CA ASP A 184 3.16 -5.39 15.18
C ASP A 184 2.82 -4.50 13.97
N PHE A 185 3.67 -3.51 13.69
CA PHE A 185 3.53 -2.67 12.50
C PHE A 185 3.66 -3.48 11.21
N ALA A 186 4.71 -4.29 11.08
CA ALA A 186 4.94 -5.13 9.91
C ALA A 186 3.78 -6.09 9.68
N ARG A 187 3.31 -6.79 10.72
CA ARG A 187 2.12 -7.68 10.61
C ARG A 187 0.87 -6.96 10.14
N SER A 188 0.71 -5.70 10.52
CA SER A 188 -0.46 -4.89 10.16
C SER A 188 -0.39 -4.31 8.76
N ARG A 189 0.79 -3.86 8.32
CA ARG A 189 0.98 -3.06 7.09
C ARG A 189 1.64 -3.81 5.95
N SER A 190 2.53 -4.75 6.28
CA SER A 190 3.34 -5.50 5.32
C SER A 190 3.49 -6.95 5.81
N PRO A 191 2.40 -7.73 5.91
CA PRO A 191 2.39 -9.04 6.57
C PRO A 191 3.33 -10.08 5.92
N TYR A 192 3.79 -9.82 4.70
CA TYR A 192 4.74 -10.68 3.98
C TYR A 192 6.21 -10.24 4.12
N ALA A 193 6.47 -9.12 4.80
CA ALA A 193 7.83 -8.67 5.10
C ALA A 193 8.48 -9.63 6.11
N LYS A 194 9.72 -10.02 5.84
CA LYS A 194 10.53 -10.91 6.67
C LYS A 194 11.64 -10.17 7.40
N THR A 195 12.03 -9.00 6.89
CA THR A 195 13.12 -8.21 7.45
C THR A 195 12.76 -6.73 7.55
N ALA A 196 13.35 -6.06 8.54
CA ALA A 196 13.34 -4.61 8.68
C ALA A 196 14.78 -4.11 8.82
N THR A 197 15.20 -3.24 7.91
CA THR A 197 16.54 -2.66 7.94
C THR A 197 16.49 -1.26 8.54
N TRP A 198 17.23 -1.05 9.61
CA TRP A 198 17.39 0.25 10.21
C TRP A 198 18.26 1.16 9.34
N ASP A 199 17.80 2.39 9.10
CA ASP A 199 18.55 3.35 8.27
C ASP A 199 19.77 3.95 9.02
N GLY A 200 19.83 3.77 10.34
CA GLY A 200 20.94 4.23 11.18
C GLY A 200 20.86 5.70 11.61
N GLU A 201 19.81 6.42 11.21
CA GLU A 201 19.60 7.83 11.55
C GLU A 201 18.65 7.99 12.74
N VAL A 202 18.98 8.88 13.67
CA VAL A 202 18.12 9.20 14.82
C VAL A 202 17.81 10.69 14.85
N TYR A 203 16.53 11.00 14.95
CA TYR A 203 16.01 12.36 15.07
C TYR A 203 15.55 12.59 16.51
N ILE A 204 16.06 13.65 17.13
CA ILE A 204 15.71 14.04 18.50
C ILE A 204 15.00 15.39 18.46
N ASP A 205 13.72 15.39 18.84
CA ASP A 205 12.97 16.61 19.10
C ASP A 205 13.05 16.93 20.59
N ALA A 206 13.98 17.81 20.96
CA ALA A 206 14.19 18.23 22.33
C ALA A 206 13.02 19.05 22.91
N ASN A 207 12.23 19.73 22.06
CA ASN A 207 11.09 20.51 22.52
C ASN A 207 9.89 19.61 22.83
N ALA A 208 9.70 18.55 22.03
CA ALA A 208 8.64 17.57 22.24
C ALA A 208 9.05 16.41 23.15
N ASN A 209 10.31 16.33 23.55
CA ASN A 209 10.92 15.19 24.24
C ASN A 209 10.65 13.87 23.49
N LYS A 210 10.98 13.82 22.20
CA LYS A 210 10.75 12.65 21.33
C LYS A 210 12.02 12.23 20.61
N THR A 211 12.17 10.93 20.45
CA THR A 211 13.18 10.31 19.58
C THR A 211 12.46 9.56 18.47
N SER A 212 12.91 9.68 17.23
CA SER A 212 12.36 8.91 16.12
C SER A 212 13.42 8.39 15.18
N SER A 213 13.10 7.29 14.51
CA SER A 213 14.03 6.61 13.60
C SER A 213 13.28 5.72 12.60
N THR A 214 13.88 5.49 11.44
CA THR A 214 13.23 4.84 10.29
C THR A 214 13.82 3.47 9.98
N PHE A 215 12.94 2.58 9.57
CA PHE A 215 13.24 1.23 9.14
C PHE A 215 12.59 0.97 7.78
N THR A 216 13.30 0.28 6.90
CA THR A 216 12.75 -0.17 5.60
C THR A 216 12.39 -1.65 5.67
N LEU A 217 11.13 -1.98 5.43
CA LEU A 217 10.65 -3.37 5.33
C LEU A 217 10.99 -3.95 3.95
N ASP A 218 11.30 -5.24 3.89
CA ASP A 218 11.64 -5.95 2.65
C ASP A 218 10.44 -6.42 1.82
N ASP A 219 9.42 -5.55 1.74
CA ASP A 219 8.34 -5.72 0.78
C ASP A 219 8.70 -5.01 -0.56
N PRO A 220 7.99 -5.30 -1.65
CA PRO A 220 8.16 -4.66 -2.96
C PRO A 220 7.97 -3.15 -2.97
N ASN A 221 7.24 -2.57 -2.00
CA ASN A 221 7.07 -1.12 -1.88
C ASN A 221 8.25 -0.47 -1.13
N GLY A 222 9.06 -1.27 -0.42
CA GLY A 222 10.05 -0.76 0.52
C GLY A 222 9.39 0.06 1.62
N THR A 223 8.30 -0.46 2.21
CA THR A 223 7.51 0.27 3.21
C THR A 223 8.41 0.79 4.33
N ILE A 224 8.31 2.10 4.61
CA ILE A 224 9.05 2.77 5.67
C ILE A 224 8.21 2.71 6.94
N ALA A 225 8.77 2.11 7.99
CA ALA A 225 8.24 2.17 9.34
C ALA A 225 9.01 3.23 10.14
N THR A 226 8.32 4.23 10.65
CA THR A 226 8.91 5.24 11.54
C THR A 226 8.59 4.91 12.99
N ILE A 227 9.59 4.51 13.76
CA ILE A 227 9.47 4.36 15.20
C ILE A 227 9.58 5.73 15.86
N VAL A 228 8.64 6.02 16.75
CA VAL A 228 8.62 7.21 17.60
C VAL A 228 8.54 6.78 19.05
N ILE A 229 9.44 7.33 19.86
CA ILE A 229 9.60 7.08 21.28
C ILE A 229 9.34 8.38 22.02
N ASP A 230 8.33 8.38 22.88
CA ASP A 230 8.05 9.49 23.79
C ASP A 230 9.00 9.42 24.99
N GLY A 231 9.90 10.38 25.12
CA GLY A 231 10.93 10.40 26.16
C GLY A 231 10.40 10.69 27.57
N THR A 232 9.10 11.00 27.74
CA THR A 232 8.51 11.25 29.06
C THR A 232 7.89 9.97 29.62
N SER A 233 7.18 9.24 28.76
CA SER A 233 6.43 8.03 29.12
C SER A 233 7.14 6.74 28.75
N GLY A 234 8.16 6.80 27.88
CA GLY A 234 8.79 5.63 27.27
C GLY A 234 7.90 4.93 26.24
N LYS A 235 6.74 5.51 25.88
CA LYS A 235 5.82 4.89 24.93
C LYS A 235 6.45 4.83 23.54
N ILE A 236 6.40 3.65 22.94
CA ILE A 236 6.87 3.38 21.58
C ILE A 236 5.66 3.23 20.65
N SER A 237 5.76 3.79 19.46
CA SER A 237 4.75 3.66 18.40
C SER A 237 5.43 3.62 17.03
N ALA A 238 4.78 2.98 16.06
CA ALA A 238 5.20 2.92 14.68
C ALA A 238 4.14 3.54 13.77
N MET A 239 4.56 4.23 12.72
CA MET A 239 3.69 4.75 11.66
C MET A 239 4.30 4.57 10.28
#